data_AF-A0AAN7QUM7-F1
#
_entry.id   AF-A0AAN7QUM7-F1
#
_cell.length_a   1.000
_cell.length_b   1.000
_cell.length_c   1.000
_cell.angle_alpha   90.00
_cell.angle_beta   90.00
_cell.angle_gamma   90.00
#
_symmetry.space_group_name_H-M   'P 1'
#
loop_
_entity.id
_entity.type
_entity.pdbx_description
1 polymer ?
#
loop_
_entity_poly.entity_id
_entity_poly.type
_entity_poly.pdbx_seq_one_letter_code
_entity_poly.pdbx_strand_id
1 'polypeptide(L)'
;MEDDKGVVARFVIGKSSNREDSLDKGIDTENSQSNDFLVLEDCVEAPEETPKKAKLFFAYAAEKWDAEFYAKVNDDIYVNIDALAAALVAHLDKPRIYIGCMKSGEVFSEQGQKWYEPDWWKFGDKKSYFRHASSEMYVISQALAKFISINRYILRTYAHDDVSAGSWFIGLDVKHVDDSKFCCSSWSSGAICAGV
;
A
#
# COMPACT_ATOMS: atom_id res chain seq x y z
N MET A 1 -13.74 -16.38 -4.87
CA MET A 1 -12.94 -15.15 -5.16
C MET A 1 -11.50 -15.49 -5.52
N GLU A 2 -10.77 -16.21 -4.66
CA GLU A 2 -9.42 -16.70 -5.00
C GLU A 2 -9.47 -17.65 -6.18
N ASP A 3 -10.25 -18.73 -6.07
CA ASP A 3 -10.36 -19.75 -7.13
C ASP A 3 -11.08 -19.23 -8.38
N ASP A 4 -12.09 -18.35 -8.22
CA ASP A 4 -12.93 -17.89 -9.34
C ASP A 4 -12.33 -16.71 -10.11
N LYS A 5 -11.66 -15.79 -9.41
CA LYS A 5 -11.16 -14.52 -9.97
C LYS A 5 -9.64 -14.41 -9.97
N GLY A 6 -8.93 -15.35 -9.35
CA GLY A 6 -7.47 -15.27 -9.16
C GLY A 6 -7.06 -14.14 -8.21
N VAL A 7 -7.95 -13.72 -7.30
CA VAL A 7 -7.72 -12.58 -6.39
C VAL A 7 -7.68 -13.08 -4.95
N VAL A 8 -6.53 -12.92 -4.32
CA VAL A 8 -6.29 -13.14 -2.89
C VAL A 8 -6.45 -11.82 -2.16
N ALA A 9 -7.42 -11.72 -1.24
CA ALA A 9 -7.57 -10.56 -0.37
C ALA A 9 -7.27 -10.95 1.08
N ARG A 10 -6.48 -10.15 1.78
CA ARG A 10 -6.15 -10.36 3.19
C ARG A 10 -6.21 -9.04 3.96
N PHE A 11 -6.68 -9.09 5.20
CA PHE A 11 -6.54 -7.99 6.15
C PHE A 11 -5.12 -8.02 6.72
N VAL A 12 -4.38 -6.94 6.55
CA VAL A 12 -2.98 -6.87 6.97
C VAL A 12 -2.86 -6.16 8.31
N ILE A 13 -2.41 -6.91 9.31
CA ILE A 13 -2.38 -6.45 10.69
C ILE A 13 -1.04 -6.78 11.35
N GLY A 14 -0.53 -5.87 12.18
CA GLY A 14 0.59 -6.13 13.08
C GLY A 14 0.13 -6.84 14.36
N LYS A 15 1.06 -7.06 15.27
CA LYS A 15 0.78 -7.51 16.64
C LYS A 15 0.52 -6.33 17.56
N SER A 16 -0.21 -6.56 18.65
CA SER A 16 -0.31 -5.56 19.71
C SER A 16 1.06 -5.24 20.34
N SER A 17 1.17 -4.11 21.03
CA SER A 17 2.41 -3.73 21.72
C SER A 17 2.77 -4.69 22.85
N ASN A 18 1.77 -5.32 23.46
CA ASN A 18 1.93 -6.37 24.47
C ASN A 18 1.53 -7.71 23.84
N ARG A 19 2.52 -8.44 23.32
CA ARG A 19 2.31 -9.74 22.68
C ARG A 19 1.42 -10.67 23.52
N GLU A 20 0.51 -11.36 22.83
CA GLU A 20 -0.42 -12.34 23.42
C GLU A 20 -1.48 -11.76 24.37
N ASP A 21 -1.73 -10.45 24.26
CA ASP A 21 -2.83 -9.79 24.96
C ASP A 21 -4.21 -10.23 24.41
N SER A 22 -5.28 -9.62 24.95
CA SER A 22 -6.64 -9.95 24.52
C SER A 22 -6.93 -9.56 23.07
N LEU A 23 -6.22 -8.56 22.53
CA LEU A 23 -6.40 -8.12 21.14
C LEU A 23 -5.79 -9.14 20.19
N ASP A 24 -4.54 -9.56 20.43
CA ASP A 24 -3.89 -10.63 19.66
C ASP A 24 -4.73 -11.91 19.67
N LYS A 25 -5.26 -12.31 20.84
CA LYS A 25 -6.16 -13.47 20.96
C LYS A 25 -7.48 -13.32 20.22
N GLY A 26 -8.00 -12.09 20.15
CA GLY A 26 -9.18 -11.76 19.36
C GLY A 26 -8.94 -12.01 17.88
N ILE A 27 -7.81 -11.51 17.36
CA ILE A 27 -7.38 -11.73 15.98
C ILE A 27 -7.16 -13.22 15.70
N ASP A 28 -6.50 -13.96 16.61
CA ASP A 28 -6.31 -15.40 16.44
C ASP A 28 -7.65 -16.16 16.39
N THR A 29 -8.61 -15.74 17.21
CA THR A 29 -9.97 -16.32 17.25
C THR A 29 -10.72 -16.04 15.95
N GLU A 30 -10.71 -14.81 15.46
CA GLU A 30 -11.35 -14.44 14.19
C GLU A 30 -10.70 -15.16 13.01
N ASN A 31 -9.37 -15.13 12.94
CA ASN A 31 -8.61 -15.75 11.86
C ASN A 31 -8.78 -17.28 11.81
N SER A 32 -9.06 -17.93 12.95
CA SER A 32 -9.39 -19.36 12.98
C SER A 32 -10.68 -19.72 12.23
N GLN A 33 -11.55 -18.73 12.00
CA GLN A 33 -12.83 -18.88 11.30
C GLN A 33 -12.75 -18.38 9.86
N SER A 34 -12.10 -17.24 9.63
CA SER A 34 -12.07 -16.57 8.34
C SER A 34 -10.86 -16.93 7.48
N ASN A 35 -9.71 -17.20 8.10
CA ASN A 35 -8.41 -17.44 7.45
C ASN A 35 -8.03 -16.35 6.42
N ASP A 36 -8.42 -15.10 6.70
CA ASP A 36 -8.26 -13.95 5.83
C ASP A 36 -7.31 -12.88 6.38
N PHE A 37 -6.59 -13.14 7.48
CA PHE A 37 -5.54 -12.25 7.96
C PHE A 37 -4.17 -12.58 7.37
N LEU A 38 -3.39 -11.52 7.14
CA LEU A 38 -1.94 -11.58 7.03
C LEU A 38 -1.35 -10.85 8.24
N VAL A 39 -1.00 -11.62 9.27
CA VAL A 39 -0.40 -11.10 10.50
C VAL A 39 1.10 -10.89 10.31
N LEU A 40 1.57 -9.68 10.59
CA LEU A 40 2.97 -9.26 10.44
C LEU A 40 3.68 -9.32 11.80
N GLU A 41 4.35 -10.42 12.10
CA GLU A 41 4.99 -10.69 13.40
C GLU A 41 6.06 -9.66 13.81
N ASP A 42 6.70 -9.00 12.84
CA ASP A 42 7.75 -8.00 13.04
C ASP A 42 7.22 -6.54 13.00
N CYS A 43 5.90 -6.37 13.04
CA CYS A 43 5.22 -5.08 13.05
C CYS A 43 4.34 -4.95 14.29
N VAL A 44 4.51 -3.86 15.03
CA VAL A 44 3.52 -3.46 16.05
C VAL A 44 2.41 -2.69 15.34
N GLU A 45 1.17 -2.96 15.71
CA GLU A 45 0.00 -2.25 15.21
C GLU A 45 -0.11 -0.87 15.88
N ALA A 46 0.24 0.18 15.13
CA ALA A 46 0.13 1.56 15.57
C ALA A 46 0.04 2.52 14.37
N PRO A 47 -0.63 3.68 14.51
CA PRO A 47 -0.75 4.66 13.42
C PRO A 47 0.59 5.08 12.81
N GLU A 48 1.60 5.33 13.64
CA GLU A 48 2.95 5.72 13.24
C GLU A 48 3.73 4.62 12.51
N GLU A 49 3.31 3.35 12.65
CA GLU A 49 3.94 2.19 12.01
C GLU A 49 3.32 1.87 10.64
N THR A 50 2.27 2.60 10.21
CA THR A 50 1.59 2.39 8.91
C THR A 50 2.56 2.30 7.72
N PRO A 51 3.58 3.16 7.57
CA PRO A 51 4.54 3.07 6.47
C PRO A 51 5.40 1.80 6.53
N LYS A 52 5.77 1.36 7.74
CA LYS A 52 6.49 0.10 7.96
C LYS A 52 5.60 -1.10 7.65
N LYS A 53 4.34 -1.06 8.08
CA LYS A 53 3.32 -2.06 7.77
C LYS A 53 3.18 -2.24 6.25
N ALA A 54 3.04 -1.16 5.49
CA ALA A 54 2.93 -1.22 4.03
C ALA A 54 4.17 -1.87 3.37
N LYS A 55 5.38 -1.51 3.84
CA LYS A 55 6.62 -2.13 3.36
C LYS A 55 6.65 -3.64 3.64
N LEU A 56 6.31 -4.04 4.86
CA LEU A 56 6.29 -5.44 5.27
C LEU A 56 5.21 -6.21 4.52
N PHE A 57 4.01 -5.65 4.36
CA PHE A 57 2.94 -6.20 3.53
C PHE A 57 3.46 -6.64 2.17
N PHE A 58 4.05 -5.73 1.38
CA PHE A 58 4.54 -6.09 0.05
C PHE A 58 5.66 -7.13 0.09
N ALA A 59 6.54 -7.05 1.10
CA ALA A 59 7.62 -8.02 1.26
C ALA A 59 7.10 -9.44 1.51
N TYR A 60 6.23 -9.63 2.51
CA TYR A 60 5.65 -10.93 2.85
C TYR A 60 4.70 -11.42 1.77
N ALA A 61 3.92 -10.53 1.16
CA ALA A 61 3.00 -10.91 0.09
C ALA A 61 3.77 -11.48 -1.11
N ALA A 62 4.89 -10.85 -1.50
CA ALA A 62 5.74 -11.33 -2.60
C ALA A 62 6.49 -12.64 -2.27
N GLU A 63 6.70 -12.96 -0.99
CA GLU A 63 7.28 -14.24 -0.58
C GLU A 63 6.24 -15.37 -0.55
N LYS A 64 4.98 -15.04 -0.22
CA LYS A 64 3.91 -16.01 0.03
C LYS A 64 3.08 -16.34 -1.21
N TRP A 65 2.86 -15.37 -2.10
CA TRP A 65 2.05 -15.54 -3.30
C TRP A 65 2.86 -15.19 -4.55
N ASP A 66 2.65 -15.95 -5.62
CA ASP A 66 3.20 -15.63 -6.95
C ASP A 66 2.10 -14.94 -7.77
N ALA A 67 1.90 -13.64 -7.51
CA ALA A 67 0.90 -12.81 -8.19
C ALA A 67 1.54 -11.83 -9.18
N GLU A 68 0.82 -11.46 -10.24
CA GLU A 68 1.25 -10.45 -11.23
C GLU A 68 1.25 -9.03 -10.65
N PHE A 69 0.29 -8.76 -9.77
CA PHE A 69 0.08 -7.45 -9.15
C PHE A 69 -0.19 -7.61 -7.65
N TYR A 70 0.26 -6.60 -6.89
CA TYR A 70 0.04 -6.49 -5.45
C TYR A 70 -0.61 -5.13 -5.19
N ALA A 71 -1.77 -5.14 -4.55
CA ALA A 71 -2.55 -3.95 -4.27
C ALA A 71 -2.55 -3.66 -2.78
N LYS A 72 -2.21 -2.43 -2.40
CA LYS A 72 -2.51 -1.90 -1.07
C LYS A 72 -3.82 -1.13 -1.16
N VAL A 73 -4.71 -1.37 -0.20
CA VAL A 73 -6.06 -0.81 -0.13
C VAL A 73 -6.34 -0.46 1.33
N ASN A 74 -6.90 0.72 1.61
CA ASN A 74 -7.43 1.02 2.94
C ASN A 74 -8.71 0.24 3.25
N ASP A 75 -9.03 0.12 4.53
CA ASP A 75 -10.27 -0.50 5.04
C ASP A 75 -11.48 0.45 5.05
N ASP A 76 -11.28 1.73 4.73
CA ASP A 76 -12.32 2.78 4.66
C ASP A 76 -12.78 3.11 3.24
N ILE A 77 -12.55 2.20 2.29
CA ILE A 77 -12.99 2.33 0.90
C ILE A 77 -13.67 1.07 0.37
N TYR A 78 -14.62 1.25 -0.55
CA TYR A 78 -15.13 0.16 -1.40
C TYR A 78 -14.20 -0.04 -2.60
N VAL A 79 -14.00 -1.30 -3.01
CA VAL A 79 -13.27 -1.64 -4.23
C VAL A 79 -14.12 -2.52 -5.15
N ASN A 80 -14.26 -2.11 -6.41
CA ASN A 80 -14.82 -2.93 -7.47
C ASN A 80 -13.72 -3.83 -8.06
N ILE A 81 -13.66 -5.07 -7.59
CA ILE A 81 -12.64 -6.06 -7.97
C ILE A 81 -12.66 -6.37 -9.47
N ASP A 82 -13.83 -6.41 -10.11
CA ASP A 82 -13.92 -6.69 -11.55
C ASP A 82 -13.39 -5.52 -12.39
N ALA A 83 -13.69 -4.29 -11.97
CA ALA A 83 -13.13 -3.09 -12.60
C ALA A 83 -11.61 -3.00 -12.39
N LEU A 84 -11.12 -3.35 -11.19
CA LEU A 84 -9.69 -3.42 -10.90
C LEU A 84 -8.99 -4.42 -11.81
N ALA A 85 -9.49 -5.66 -11.86
CA ALA A 85 -8.91 -6.71 -12.69
C ALA A 85 -8.89 -6.30 -14.18
N ALA A 86 -10.00 -5.77 -14.69
CA ALA A 86 -10.08 -5.28 -16.07
C ALA A 86 -9.08 -4.16 -16.37
N ALA A 87 -8.85 -3.24 -15.42
CA ALA A 87 -7.86 -2.18 -15.58
C ALA A 87 -6.43 -2.75 -15.63
N LEU A 88 -6.11 -3.72 -14.76
CA LEU A 88 -4.77 -4.31 -14.66
C LEU A 88 -4.39 -5.18 -15.86
N VAL A 89 -5.34 -5.78 -16.56
CA VAL A 89 -5.08 -6.58 -17.79
C VAL A 89 -4.28 -5.80 -18.83
N ALA A 90 -4.52 -4.49 -18.96
CA ALA A 90 -3.79 -3.63 -19.91
C ALA A 90 -2.30 -3.41 -19.55
N HIS A 91 -1.84 -3.97 -18.42
CA HIS A 91 -0.51 -3.78 -17.88
C HIS A 91 0.26 -5.07 -17.62
N LEU A 92 -0.29 -6.25 -17.96
CA LEU A 92 0.36 -7.55 -17.74
C LEU A 92 1.72 -7.68 -18.46
N ASP A 93 1.92 -6.98 -19.58
CA ASP A 93 3.15 -6.98 -20.35
C ASP A 93 4.24 -6.04 -19.79
N LYS A 94 3.95 -5.28 -18.73
CA LYS A 94 4.83 -4.25 -18.17
C LYS A 94 5.44 -4.73 -16.85
N PRO A 95 6.74 -5.07 -16.82
CA PRO A 95 7.34 -5.72 -15.66
C PRO A 95 7.50 -4.79 -14.45
N ARG A 96 7.57 -3.46 -14.65
CA ARG A 96 7.82 -2.46 -13.60
C ARG A 96 6.78 -1.35 -13.67
N ILE A 97 5.66 -1.56 -12.99
CA ILE A 97 4.56 -0.60 -12.98
C ILE A 97 4.11 -0.28 -11.56
N TYR A 98 3.85 1.01 -11.35
CA TYR A 98 3.25 1.56 -10.14
C TYR A 98 2.03 2.38 -10.58
N ILE A 99 0.84 1.96 -10.16
CA ILE A 99 -0.45 2.48 -10.63
C ILE A 99 -1.23 3.02 -9.44
N GLY A 100 -1.87 4.16 -9.60
CA GLY A 100 -2.82 4.71 -8.64
C GLY A 100 -3.31 6.08 -9.07
N CYS A 101 -4.00 6.76 -8.16
CA CYS A 101 -4.32 8.17 -8.30
C CYS A 101 -3.03 8.97 -8.02
N MET A 102 -2.28 9.37 -9.04
CA MET A 102 -0.96 9.94 -8.82
C MET A 102 -1.07 11.41 -8.48
N LYS A 103 -0.50 11.82 -7.34
CA LYS A 103 -0.49 13.20 -6.83
C LYS A 103 0.93 13.70 -6.57
N SER A 104 1.03 15.01 -6.43
CA SER A 104 2.14 15.71 -5.78
C SER A 104 1.50 16.80 -4.93
N GLY A 105 1.93 16.94 -3.68
CA GLY A 105 1.27 17.78 -2.69
C GLY A 105 2.26 18.31 -1.68
N GLU A 106 1.75 19.17 -0.79
CA GLU A 106 2.55 19.88 0.21
C GLU A 106 3.37 18.96 1.10
N VAL A 107 4.63 19.32 1.35
CA VAL A 107 5.44 18.70 2.41
C VAL A 107 5.14 19.41 3.72
N PHE A 108 4.54 18.71 4.66
CA PHE A 108 4.16 19.26 5.96
C PHE A 108 5.38 19.35 6.89
N SER A 109 6.09 20.48 6.83
CA SER A 109 7.36 20.68 7.55
C SER A 109 7.24 21.30 8.95
N GLU A 110 6.03 21.68 9.38
CA GLU A 110 5.83 22.32 10.69
C GLU A 110 5.41 21.29 11.74
N GLN A 111 6.14 21.26 12.86
CA GLN A 111 5.84 20.36 13.97
C GLN A 111 4.46 20.68 14.55
N GLY A 112 3.65 19.64 14.80
CA GLY A 112 2.29 19.77 15.33
C GLY A 112 1.19 19.75 14.25
N GLN A 113 1.54 19.85 12.98
CA GLN A 113 0.59 19.56 11.89
C GLN A 113 0.22 18.07 11.88
N LYS A 114 -1.04 17.76 11.55
CA LYS A 114 -1.56 16.37 11.49
C LYS A 114 -0.69 15.45 10.63
N TRP A 115 -0.15 15.99 9.54
CA TRP A 115 0.58 15.24 8.53
C TRP A 115 2.09 15.52 8.55
N TYR A 116 2.61 16.06 9.67
CA TYR A 116 4.02 16.43 9.81
C TYR A 116 4.97 15.32 9.37
N GLU A 117 5.95 15.69 8.56
CA GLU A 117 6.98 14.78 8.03
C GLU A 117 8.33 15.07 8.70
N PRO A 118 8.80 14.23 9.65
CA PRO A 118 10.06 14.45 10.35
C PRO A 118 11.29 14.57 9.44
N ASP A 119 11.25 13.92 8.28
CA ASP A 119 12.29 13.96 7.26
C ASP A 119 12.04 15.03 6.18
N TRP A 120 11.22 16.05 6.44
CA TRP A 120 10.78 17.06 5.46
C TRP A 120 11.96 17.70 4.69
N TRP A 121 13.12 17.80 5.34
CA TRP A 121 14.32 18.42 4.81
C TRP A 121 14.96 17.65 3.64
N LYS A 122 14.58 16.38 3.44
CA LYS A 122 15.06 15.55 2.33
C LYS A 122 14.30 15.82 1.02
N PHE A 123 13.14 16.47 1.06
CA PHE A 123 12.29 16.70 -0.10
C PHE A 123 12.59 18.04 -0.82
N GLY A 124 13.88 18.30 -1.06
CA GLY A 124 14.32 19.45 -1.86
C GLY A 124 13.95 20.80 -1.23
N ASP A 125 13.09 21.56 -1.92
CA ASP A 125 12.67 22.91 -1.50
C ASP A 125 11.60 22.90 -0.40
N LYS A 126 11.21 21.71 0.07
CA LYS A 126 10.23 21.48 1.14
C LYS A 126 8.81 21.91 0.78
N LYS A 127 8.52 22.18 -0.49
CA LYS A 127 7.18 22.62 -0.91
C LYS A 127 6.32 21.49 -1.40
N SER A 128 6.91 20.53 -2.10
CA SER A 128 6.12 19.44 -2.69
C SER A 128 6.84 18.11 -2.65
N TYR A 129 6.11 17.07 -2.25
CA TYR A 129 6.56 15.69 -2.42
C TYR A 129 6.75 15.38 -3.91
N PHE A 130 7.65 14.43 -4.19
CA PHE A 130 7.70 13.83 -5.52
C PHE A 130 6.37 13.18 -5.91
N ARG A 131 6.20 12.84 -7.20
CA ARG A 131 5.00 12.16 -7.68
C ARG A 131 4.85 10.80 -7.02
N HIS A 132 3.73 10.55 -6.35
CA HIS A 132 3.39 9.28 -5.70
C HIS A 132 1.89 9.01 -5.84
N ALA A 133 1.44 7.76 -5.70
CA ALA A 133 0.02 7.45 -5.67
C ALA A 133 -0.61 7.91 -4.34
N SER A 134 -1.90 8.20 -4.30
CA SER A 134 -2.61 8.48 -3.06
C SER A 134 -2.72 7.24 -2.15
N SER A 135 -2.87 7.46 -0.85
CA SER A 135 -2.82 6.40 0.18
C SER A 135 -4.02 5.46 0.17
N GLU A 136 -5.18 5.87 -0.36
CA GLU A 136 -6.39 5.07 -0.35
C GLU A 136 -6.18 3.72 -1.06
N MET A 137 -5.57 3.76 -2.24
CA MET A 137 -5.28 2.56 -3.03
C MET A 137 -4.16 2.78 -4.04
N TYR A 138 -3.27 1.79 -4.14
CA TYR A 138 -2.31 1.71 -5.23
C TYR A 138 -1.86 0.27 -5.50
N VAL A 139 -1.34 0.04 -6.70
CA VAL A 139 -0.96 -1.28 -7.21
C VAL A 139 0.46 -1.24 -7.73
N ILE A 140 1.23 -2.28 -7.43
CA ILE A 140 2.57 -2.50 -7.97
C ILE A 140 2.66 -3.84 -8.69
N SER A 141 3.45 -3.90 -9.77
CA SER A 141 3.81 -5.16 -10.44
C SER A 141 4.62 -6.08 -9.53
N GLN A 142 4.62 -7.37 -9.85
CA GLN A 142 5.42 -8.39 -9.19
C GLN A 142 6.91 -8.02 -9.04
N ALA A 143 7.55 -7.48 -10.08
CA ALA A 143 8.98 -7.16 -9.99
C ALA A 143 9.27 -6.10 -8.92
N LEU A 144 8.35 -5.15 -8.71
CA LEU A 144 8.48 -4.12 -7.67
C LEU A 144 8.20 -4.69 -6.27
N ALA A 145 7.23 -5.59 -6.14
CA ALA A 145 6.99 -6.29 -4.88
C ALA A 145 8.20 -7.16 -4.48
N LYS A 146 8.79 -7.90 -5.43
CA LYS A 146 10.04 -8.65 -5.23
C LYS A 146 11.22 -7.72 -4.89
N PHE A 147 11.33 -6.57 -5.56
CA PHE A 147 12.34 -5.55 -5.23
C PHE A 147 12.20 -5.07 -3.78
N ILE A 148 10.97 -4.77 -3.32
CA ILE A 148 10.71 -4.40 -1.92
C ILE A 148 11.12 -5.53 -0.98
N SER A 149 10.71 -6.76 -1.28
CA SER A 149 11.04 -7.92 -0.44
C SER A 149 12.55 -8.10 -0.25
N ILE A 150 13.31 -8.06 -1.34
CA ILE A 150 14.78 -8.21 -1.36
C ILE A 150 15.47 -7.06 -0.59
N ASN A 151 14.99 -5.81 -0.76
CA ASN A 151 15.67 -4.62 -0.26
C ASN A 151 15.04 -4.04 1.02
N ARG A 152 14.08 -4.73 1.66
CA ARG A 152 13.26 -4.20 2.76
C ARG A 152 14.02 -3.55 3.91
N TYR A 153 15.23 -4.03 4.21
CA TYR A 153 16.07 -3.53 5.30
C TYR A 153 16.76 -2.20 4.99
N ILE A 154 16.94 -1.86 3.70
CA ILE A 154 17.55 -0.59 3.27
C ILE A 154 16.52 0.42 2.76
N LEU A 155 15.30 -0.02 2.45
CA LEU A 155 14.22 0.88 2.04
C LEU A 155 13.75 1.77 3.20
N ARG A 156 13.93 3.08 3.02
CA ARG A 156 13.49 4.11 3.96
C ARG A 156 11.98 4.18 3.98
N THR A 157 11.41 4.28 5.17
CA THR A 157 10.03 4.73 5.39
C THR A 157 10.05 6.18 5.82
N TYR A 158 9.04 6.92 5.36
CA TYR A 158 8.71 8.30 5.69
C TYR A 158 7.46 8.32 6.59
N ALA A 159 6.92 9.49 6.92
CA ALA A 159 5.77 9.58 7.82
C ALA A 159 4.50 8.92 7.25
N HIS A 160 4.37 8.89 5.92
CA HIS A 160 3.19 8.37 5.22
C HIS A 160 3.58 7.19 4.33
N ASP A 161 2.69 6.20 4.23
CA ASP A 161 2.93 4.97 3.49
C ASP A 161 2.99 5.22 1.97
N ASP A 162 2.15 6.12 1.47
CA ASP A 162 2.06 6.53 0.08
C ASP A 162 3.32 7.29 -0.39
N VAL A 163 3.79 8.24 0.40
CA VAL A 163 5.08 8.92 0.21
C VAL A 163 6.22 7.91 0.27
N SER A 164 6.18 6.97 1.22
CA SER A 164 7.19 5.92 1.32
C SER A 164 7.26 5.08 0.06
N ALA A 165 6.12 4.59 -0.44
CA ALA A 165 6.04 3.80 -1.66
C ALA A 165 6.60 4.56 -2.87
N GLY A 166 6.22 5.82 -3.09
CA GLY A 166 6.76 6.62 -4.19
C GLY A 166 8.28 6.82 -4.10
N SER A 167 8.84 6.95 -2.88
CA SER A 167 10.29 7.10 -2.69
C SER A 167 11.08 5.89 -3.14
N TRP A 168 10.50 4.69 -3.04
CA TRP A 168 11.18 3.45 -3.43
C TRP A 168 11.32 3.32 -4.95
N PHE A 169 10.47 4.03 -5.71
CA PHE A 169 10.36 3.87 -7.15
C PHE A 169 10.92 5.05 -7.95
N ILE A 170 11.04 6.24 -7.37
CA ILE A 170 11.51 7.44 -8.10
C ILE A 170 12.93 7.30 -8.67
N GLY A 171 13.80 6.55 -8.00
CA GLY A 171 15.17 6.29 -8.47
C GLY A 171 15.29 5.09 -9.41
N LEU A 172 14.17 4.42 -9.72
CA LEU A 172 14.12 3.22 -10.56
C LEU A 172 13.46 3.54 -11.90
N ASP A 173 13.75 2.73 -12.91
CA ASP A 173 13.06 2.77 -14.20
C ASP A 173 11.64 2.17 -14.09
N VAL A 174 10.77 2.85 -13.34
CA VAL A 174 9.39 2.44 -13.04
C VAL A 174 8.41 3.30 -13.83
N LYS A 175 7.48 2.64 -14.53
CA LYS A 175 6.37 3.34 -15.16
C LYS A 175 5.33 3.71 -14.10
N HIS A 176 5.26 5.00 -13.78
CA HIS A 176 4.19 5.58 -12.97
C HIS A 176 2.96 5.78 -13.86
N VAL A 177 1.84 5.17 -13.50
CA VAL A 177 0.56 5.31 -14.19
C VAL A 177 -0.39 6.09 -13.30
N ASP A 178 -0.75 7.28 -13.76
CA ASP A 178 -1.83 8.07 -13.20
C ASP A 178 -3.15 7.63 -13.83
N ASP A 179 -3.98 6.92 -13.06
CA ASP A 179 -5.30 6.49 -13.50
C ASP A 179 -6.37 7.02 -12.55
N SER A 180 -7.19 7.94 -13.06
CA SER A 180 -8.28 8.58 -12.34
C SER A 180 -9.29 7.61 -11.73
N LYS A 181 -9.39 6.37 -12.23
CA LYS A 181 -10.28 5.34 -11.65
C LYS A 181 -9.85 4.88 -10.28
N PHE A 182 -8.57 5.06 -9.92
CA PHE A 182 -8.02 4.79 -8.60
C PHE A 182 -8.21 5.96 -7.63
N CYS A 183 -8.79 7.09 -8.07
CA CYS A 183 -9.08 8.22 -7.19
C CYS A 183 -10.41 8.01 -6.46
N CYS A 184 -10.37 7.42 -5.25
CA CYS A 184 -11.56 6.98 -4.50
C CYS A 184 -12.50 8.11 -4.02
N SER A 185 -12.08 9.37 -4.14
CA SER A 185 -12.90 10.55 -3.87
C SER A 185 -13.69 11.05 -5.08
N SER A 186 -13.47 10.47 -6.27
CA SER A 186 -14.11 10.88 -7.51
C SER A 186 -15.23 9.91 -7.91
N TRP A 187 -16.46 10.40 -8.03
CA TRP A 187 -17.52 9.66 -8.74
C TRP A 187 -17.30 9.75 -10.24
N SER A 188 -16.49 8.83 -10.78
CA SER A 188 -16.31 8.65 -12.21
C SER A 188 -16.96 7.35 -12.68
N SER A 189 -17.43 7.33 -13.94
CA SER A 189 -17.93 6.10 -14.55
C SER A 189 -16.79 5.09 -14.70
N GLY A 190 -16.94 3.92 -14.09
CA GLY A 190 -15.87 2.91 -14.05
C GLY A 190 -14.82 3.13 -12.97
N ALA A 191 -15.14 3.91 -11.92
CA ALA A 191 -14.32 4.01 -10.72
C ALA A 191 -14.02 2.63 -10.13
N ILE A 192 -12.76 2.42 -9.77
CA ILE A 192 -12.28 1.19 -9.12
C ILE A 192 -12.58 1.23 -7.63
N CYS A 193 -12.60 2.42 -7.03
CA CYS A 193 -12.87 2.59 -5.61
C CYS A 193 -13.74 3.82 -5.31
N ALA A 194 -14.35 3.79 -4.12
CA ALA A 194 -15.11 4.90 -3.57
C ALA A 194 -14.94 4.96 -2.05
N GLY A 195 -14.77 6.15 -1.48
CA GLY A 195 -14.77 6.34 -0.02
C GLY A 195 -16.11 5.96 0.63
N VAL A 196 -16.04 5.46 1.86
CA VAL A 196 -17.21 5.11 2.68
C VAL A 196 -17.63 6.26 3.59
#